data_AF-A0A3B7MSN9-F1
#
_entry.id   AF-A0A3B7MSN9-F1
#
_cell.length_a   1.000
_cell.length_b   1.000
_cell.length_c   1.000
_cell.angle_alpha   90.00
_cell.angle_beta   90.00
_cell.angle_gamma   90.00
#
_symmetry.space_group_name_H-M   'P 1'
#
loop_
_entity.id
_entity.type
_entity.pdbx_description
1 polymer ?
#
loop_
_entity_poly.entity_id
_entity_poly.type
_entity_poly.pdbx_seq_one_letter_code
_entity_poly.pdbx_strand_id
1 'polypeptide(L)'
;MSNWKFTDQYGSTYPALANSILSILVFDITGTSPVTGTAFSANLDLTATGNAMNVLAKLTGVTTIAMTGTVTTDNNTLSVNLQASDTTALTTALAACIPIIGGQLLKSAGISIVTVTTTQQTSSDDPTTDEIDLSMTIALGSGTGTLTTQIPMSDGFFHISATFTNFGIGLSDLNFLVPGSNDFSSCFPATQLGPYYNNQTKLELLSLGVTLYVSTSPSLSVVVNGVDISIGITNIPIYKQALYLDPLAVWINVANVNTTPAPTWGLEGNFVLCNYNRPGDTANPDFSFDLQMGFPNPPNEPNFSLSGNFDNPYNQPVSQIVSDLLGQATDLGIGNNITLQKFDFYSDADVTTGTISDFGFEIAMSGQFGIFENFSLESFSLSVAYSA
;
A
#
# COMPACT_ATOMS: atom_id res chain seq x y z
N MET A 1 35.42 21.04 12.36
CA MET A 1 35.04 19.66 11.99
C MET A 1 35.36 19.47 10.52
N SER A 2 35.82 18.30 10.11
CA SER A 2 36.28 18.05 8.73
C SER A 2 35.18 17.36 7.92
N ASN A 3 34.70 18.01 6.87
CA ASN A 3 33.68 17.47 5.99
C ASN A 3 34.33 16.64 4.87
N TRP A 4 33.71 15.54 4.49
CA TRP A 4 34.21 14.68 3.41
C TRP A 4 33.09 13.93 2.70
N LYS A 5 33.41 13.41 1.51
CA LYS A 5 32.53 12.60 0.67
C LYS A 5 33.15 11.23 0.42
N PHE A 6 32.34 10.22 0.12
CA PHE A 6 32.82 8.87 -0.21
C PHE A 6 33.88 8.86 -1.33
N THR A 7 33.83 9.83 -2.25
CA THR A 7 34.78 9.97 -3.36
C THR A 7 36.10 10.65 -3.00
N ASP A 8 36.13 11.49 -1.96
CA ASP A 8 37.22 12.45 -1.73
C ASP A 8 38.34 11.90 -0.82
N GLN A 9 38.00 11.18 0.25
CA GLN A 9 38.98 10.71 1.24
C GLN A 9 39.29 9.21 1.19
N TYR A 10 38.37 8.39 0.67
CA TYR A 10 38.68 7.04 0.22
C TYR A 10 39.29 7.03 -1.20
N GLY A 11 39.77 8.19 -1.66
CA GLY A 11 40.25 8.45 -3.02
C GLY A 11 41.11 7.31 -3.55
N SER A 12 40.53 6.54 -4.48
CA SER A 12 41.02 5.35 -5.21
C SER A 12 40.47 3.97 -4.82
N THR A 13 39.79 3.77 -3.69
CA THR A 13 39.33 2.41 -3.29
C THR A 13 38.00 2.00 -3.93
N TYR A 14 37.08 2.94 -4.17
CA TYR A 14 35.76 2.67 -4.76
C TYR A 14 35.40 3.68 -5.88
N PRO A 15 36.16 3.71 -6.98
CA PRO A 15 35.92 4.65 -8.08
C PRO A 15 34.50 4.56 -8.67
N ALA A 16 33.86 3.39 -8.59
CA ALA A 16 32.48 3.17 -9.01
C ALA A 16 31.45 4.07 -8.32
N LEU A 17 31.71 4.54 -7.09
CA LEU A 17 30.79 5.43 -6.36
C LEU A 17 30.74 6.85 -6.94
N ALA A 18 31.67 7.23 -7.82
CA ALA A 18 31.64 8.53 -8.49
C ALA A 18 30.39 8.71 -9.37
N ASN A 19 29.74 7.61 -9.77
CA ASN A 19 28.51 7.60 -10.54
C ASN A 19 27.24 7.43 -9.69
N SER A 20 27.39 7.41 -8.35
CA SER A 20 26.30 7.23 -7.39
C SER A 20 25.93 8.51 -6.65
N ILE A 21 24.77 8.52 -6.02
CA ILE A 21 24.30 9.59 -5.14
C ILE A 21 25.26 9.83 -3.97
N LEU A 22 26.05 8.84 -3.56
CA LEU A 22 27.05 9.01 -2.50
C LEU A 22 28.16 10.00 -2.87
N SER A 23 28.33 10.33 -4.16
CA SER A 23 29.27 11.37 -4.62
C SER A 23 28.82 12.79 -4.27
N ILE A 24 27.53 13.01 -3.97
CA ILE A 24 27.01 14.32 -3.59
C ILE A 24 26.87 14.48 -2.08
N LEU A 25 26.70 13.38 -1.34
CA LEU A 25 26.50 13.38 0.11
C LEU A 25 27.78 13.75 0.86
N VAL A 26 27.64 14.68 1.80
CA VAL A 26 28.73 15.16 2.66
C VAL A 26 28.52 14.64 4.08
N PHE A 27 29.57 14.08 4.66
CA PHE A 27 29.56 13.58 6.02
C PHE A 27 30.51 14.39 6.90
N ASP A 28 30.04 14.73 8.10
CA ASP A 28 30.84 15.22 9.21
C ASP A 28 31.35 14.04 10.04
N ILE A 29 32.63 14.11 10.40
CA ILE A 29 33.31 13.14 11.28
C ILE A 29 33.87 13.85 12.51
N THR A 30 33.55 13.32 13.67
CA THR A 30 34.15 13.74 14.94
C THR A 30 35.35 12.84 15.26
N GLY A 31 36.58 13.35 15.10
CA GLY A 31 37.81 12.64 15.48
C GLY A 31 38.96 12.71 14.47
N THR A 32 39.98 11.87 14.67
CA THR A 32 41.17 11.79 13.81
C THR A 32 40.99 10.78 12.67
N SER A 33 40.65 11.28 11.48
CA SER A 33 40.84 10.60 10.18
C SER A 33 40.01 9.32 9.94
N PRO A 34 39.72 8.99 8.68
CA PRO A 34 38.42 8.49 8.25
C PRO A 34 38.09 7.11 8.83
N VAL A 35 36.79 6.80 8.85
CA VAL A 35 36.32 5.43 8.90
C VAL A 35 37.16 4.61 7.90
N THR A 36 37.71 3.47 8.28
CA THR A 36 38.45 2.58 7.37
C THR A 36 37.81 1.19 7.43
N GLY A 37 37.59 0.56 6.27
CA GLY A 37 37.04 -0.80 6.18
C GLY A 37 35.66 -0.89 5.53
N THR A 38 34.94 -1.98 5.82
CA THR A 38 33.60 -2.30 5.28
C THR A 38 32.46 -1.83 6.18
N ALA A 39 32.75 -1.22 7.32
CA ALA A 39 31.77 -0.69 8.26
C ALA A 39 31.99 0.80 8.48
N PHE A 40 30.90 1.54 8.63
CA PHE A 40 30.87 2.99 8.60
C PHE A 40 30.01 3.57 9.72
N SER A 41 30.48 4.68 10.32
CA SER A 41 29.72 5.51 11.25
C SER A 41 30.17 6.96 11.11
N ALA A 42 29.25 7.85 10.74
CA ALA A 42 29.49 9.29 10.62
C ALA A 42 28.17 10.06 10.70
N ASN A 43 28.24 11.39 10.67
CA ASN A 43 27.04 12.22 10.64
C ASN A 43 26.84 12.74 9.20
N LEU A 44 25.74 12.38 8.54
CA LEU A 44 25.34 12.98 7.26
C LEU A 44 25.05 14.47 7.48
N ASP A 45 25.86 15.35 6.90
CA ASP A 45 25.71 16.80 6.98
C ASP A 45 24.71 17.28 5.91
N LEU A 46 23.48 17.54 6.36
CA LEU A 46 22.39 17.95 5.48
C LEU A 46 22.62 19.34 4.88
N THR A 47 23.36 20.20 5.59
CA THR A 47 23.64 21.57 5.14
C THR A 47 24.75 21.58 4.10
N ALA A 48 25.83 20.85 4.34
CA ALA A 48 26.95 20.75 3.40
C ALA A 48 26.64 19.91 2.16
N THR A 49 25.71 18.95 2.26
CA THR A 49 25.18 18.20 1.10
C THR A 49 24.39 19.11 0.14
N GLY A 50 24.01 20.30 0.57
CA GLY A 50 23.43 21.34 -0.28
C GLY A 50 22.01 20.99 -0.75
N ASN A 51 21.69 21.35 -2.01
CA ASN A 51 20.32 21.25 -2.53
C ASN A 51 19.72 19.84 -2.42
N ALA A 52 20.54 18.78 -2.51
CA ALA A 52 20.09 17.39 -2.45
C ALA A 52 19.43 17.01 -1.11
N MET A 53 19.79 17.67 -0.01
CA MET A 53 19.23 17.40 1.34
C MET A 53 18.61 18.64 1.99
N ASN A 54 18.54 19.77 1.28
CA ASN A 54 18.04 21.04 1.81
C ASN A 54 16.57 20.97 2.24
N VAL A 55 15.74 20.20 1.52
CA VAL A 55 14.34 19.99 1.89
C VAL A 55 14.26 19.27 3.24
N LEU A 56 15.00 18.17 3.41
CA LEU A 56 15.05 17.42 4.67
C LEU A 56 15.61 18.27 5.82
N ALA A 57 16.69 19.04 5.59
CA ALA A 57 17.26 19.96 6.58
C ALA A 57 16.24 21.00 7.04
N LYS A 58 15.49 21.59 6.11
CA LYS A 58 14.44 22.57 6.41
C LYS A 58 13.23 21.94 7.11
N LEU A 59 12.81 20.75 6.70
CA LEU A 59 11.71 20.00 7.32
C LEU A 59 12.03 19.58 8.75
N THR A 60 13.28 19.27 9.05
CA THR A 60 13.68 18.73 10.36
C THR A 60 14.30 19.77 11.28
N GLY A 61 14.78 20.90 10.74
CA GLY A 61 15.63 21.82 11.49
C GLY A 61 16.92 21.17 12.00
N VAL A 62 17.25 19.96 11.53
CA VAL A 62 18.44 19.21 11.90
C VAL A 62 19.52 19.48 10.86
N THR A 63 20.74 19.75 11.31
CA THR A 63 21.88 19.99 10.42
C THR A 63 22.62 18.70 10.07
N THR A 64 22.59 17.70 10.96
CA THR A 64 23.32 16.44 10.77
C THR A 64 22.53 15.24 11.28
N ILE A 65 22.63 14.10 10.59
CA ILE A 65 21.96 12.83 10.98
C ILE A 65 23.02 11.77 11.19
N ALA A 66 23.08 11.16 12.37
CA ALA A 66 24.00 10.07 12.63
C ALA A 66 23.63 8.85 11.77
N MET A 67 24.57 8.35 10.99
CA MET A 67 24.43 7.23 10.07
C MET A 67 25.44 6.14 10.39
N THR A 68 25.00 4.90 10.38
CA THR A 68 25.87 3.72 10.32
C THR A 68 25.66 3.00 9.00
N GLY A 69 26.65 2.25 8.54
CA GLY A 69 26.52 1.58 7.27
C GLY A 69 27.59 0.55 6.97
N THR A 70 27.40 -0.15 5.87
CA THR A 70 28.36 -1.15 5.38
C THR A 70 28.63 -0.98 3.90
N VAL A 71 29.86 -1.32 3.52
CA VAL A 71 30.32 -1.40 2.14
C VAL A 71 30.71 -2.85 1.87
N THR A 72 30.08 -3.48 0.88
CA THR A 72 30.39 -4.85 0.49
C THR A 72 30.79 -4.90 -0.98
N THR A 73 31.64 -5.85 -1.32
CA THR A 73 32.03 -6.11 -2.70
C THR A 73 31.90 -7.59 -2.98
N ASP A 74 31.02 -7.95 -3.93
CA ASP A 74 30.81 -9.33 -4.36
C ASP A 74 30.45 -9.37 -5.85
N ASN A 75 30.94 -10.36 -6.59
CA ASN A 75 30.64 -10.57 -8.01
C ASN A 75 30.78 -9.32 -8.92
N ASN A 76 31.83 -8.52 -8.73
CA ASN A 76 32.06 -7.22 -9.41
C ASN A 76 31.00 -6.15 -9.11
N THR A 77 30.21 -6.31 -8.06
CA THR A 77 29.25 -5.33 -7.57
C THR A 77 29.74 -4.77 -6.24
N LEU A 78 29.67 -3.45 -6.12
CA LEU A 78 29.89 -2.70 -4.91
C LEU A 78 28.53 -2.25 -4.38
N SER A 79 28.19 -2.67 -3.16
CA SER A 79 26.96 -2.27 -2.48
C SER A 79 27.29 -1.44 -1.25
N VAL A 80 26.57 -0.34 -1.07
CA VAL A 80 26.65 0.52 0.11
C VAL A 80 25.27 0.66 0.72
N ASN A 81 25.16 0.32 1.99
CA ASN A 81 23.94 0.46 2.77
C ASN A 81 24.22 1.39 3.96
N LEU A 82 23.49 2.50 4.05
CA LEU A 82 23.56 3.45 5.17
C LEU A 82 22.19 3.52 5.85
N GLN A 83 22.15 3.57 7.17
CA GLN A 83 20.95 3.71 7.98
C GLN A 83 21.18 4.69 9.12
N ALA A 84 20.17 5.50 9.43
CA ALA A 84 20.23 6.42 10.57
C ALA A 84 20.30 5.64 11.90
N SER A 85 21.24 6.01 12.78
CA SER A 85 21.52 5.29 14.05
C SER A 85 20.90 5.93 15.29
N ASP A 86 20.57 7.22 15.24
CA ASP A 86 19.73 7.91 16.23
C ASP A 86 18.76 8.82 15.48
N THR A 87 17.47 8.53 15.63
CA THR A 87 16.41 9.19 14.88
C THR A 87 15.46 9.96 15.76
N THR A 88 15.78 10.18 17.04
CA THR A 88 14.88 10.87 17.98
C THR A 88 14.63 12.32 17.56
N ALA A 89 15.69 13.05 17.20
CA ALA A 89 15.59 14.42 16.71
C ALA A 89 14.86 14.49 15.37
N LEU A 90 15.16 13.57 14.46
CA LEU A 90 14.49 13.42 13.16
C LEU A 90 12.98 13.19 13.34
N THR A 91 12.62 12.25 14.20
CA THR A 91 11.22 11.90 14.53
C THR A 91 10.49 13.11 15.12
N THR A 92 11.08 13.75 16.13
CA THR A 92 10.46 14.91 16.80
C THR A 92 10.20 16.05 15.82
N ALA A 93 11.14 16.32 14.93
CA ALA A 93 11.01 17.41 13.98
C ALA A 93 10.01 17.11 12.86
N LEU A 94 10.02 15.91 12.29
CA LEU A 94 9.01 15.50 11.30
C LEU A 94 7.60 15.52 11.91
N ALA A 95 7.46 15.11 13.18
CA ALA A 95 6.20 15.20 13.92
C ALA A 95 5.72 16.65 14.13
N ALA A 96 6.63 17.63 14.14
CA ALA A 96 6.26 19.04 14.25
C ALA A 96 5.90 19.66 12.89
N CYS A 97 6.49 19.15 11.81
CA CYS A 97 6.38 19.76 10.48
C CYS A 97 5.33 19.16 9.56
N ILE A 98 4.89 17.92 9.80
CA ILE A 98 3.82 17.26 9.02
C ILE A 98 2.50 17.37 9.81
N PRO A 99 1.56 18.27 9.45
CA PRO A 99 0.40 18.59 10.29
C PRO A 99 -0.54 17.41 10.59
N ILE A 100 -0.67 16.48 9.64
CA ILE A 100 -1.55 15.31 9.74
C ILE A 100 -0.91 14.20 10.58
N ILE A 101 0.35 13.86 10.32
CA ILE A 101 1.05 12.75 11.00
C ILE A 101 1.70 13.20 12.32
N GLY A 102 1.57 14.49 12.64
CA GLY A 102 2.28 15.13 13.73
C GLY A 102 1.92 14.64 15.14
N GLY A 103 2.72 15.09 16.10
CA GLY A 103 2.48 14.85 17.53
C GLY A 103 2.69 13.40 17.97
N GLN A 104 1.66 12.81 18.60
CA GLN A 104 1.76 11.49 19.25
C GLN A 104 1.67 10.29 18.29
N LEU A 105 1.28 10.53 17.04
CA LEU A 105 1.09 9.50 16.03
C LEU A 105 2.45 9.03 15.49
N LEU A 106 3.37 9.93 15.15
CA LEU A 106 4.71 9.54 14.71
C LEU A 106 5.54 8.93 15.86
N LYS A 107 5.91 7.65 15.74
CA LYS A 107 6.70 6.90 16.73
C LYS A 107 8.18 6.87 16.44
N SER A 108 8.54 6.72 15.18
CA SER A 108 9.92 6.75 14.73
C SER A 108 9.98 7.26 13.31
N ALA A 109 11.13 7.81 12.94
CA ALA A 109 11.51 8.07 11.57
C ALA A 109 12.89 7.46 11.33
N GLY A 110 13.27 7.26 10.07
CA GLY A 110 14.56 6.72 9.69
C GLY A 110 14.90 7.13 8.28
N ILE A 111 16.19 7.17 7.97
CA ILE A 111 16.67 7.36 6.61
C ILE A 111 17.54 6.16 6.27
N SER A 112 17.29 5.57 5.11
CA SER A 112 18.16 4.58 4.50
C SER A 112 18.66 5.07 3.15
N ILE A 113 19.91 4.77 2.86
CA ILE A 113 20.52 5.02 1.55
C ILE A 113 21.09 3.71 1.07
N VAL A 114 20.66 3.28 -0.11
CA VAL A 114 21.12 2.05 -0.75
C VAL A 114 21.68 2.41 -2.12
N THR A 115 22.95 2.05 -2.34
CA THR A 115 23.64 2.20 -3.61
C THR A 115 24.17 0.84 -4.04
N VAL A 116 23.93 0.47 -5.30
CA VAL A 116 24.46 -0.74 -5.92
C VAL A 116 25.07 -0.37 -7.27
N THR A 117 26.38 -0.54 -7.41
CA THR A 117 27.13 -0.14 -8.60
C THR A 117 28.10 -1.23 -9.02
N THR A 118 28.38 -1.37 -10.31
CA THR A 118 29.42 -2.28 -10.78
C THR A 118 30.79 -1.67 -10.50
N THR A 119 31.77 -2.45 -10.02
CA THR A 119 33.11 -1.97 -9.63
C THR A 119 33.91 -1.31 -10.77
N GLN A 120 33.47 -1.49 -12.01
CA GLN A 120 34.07 -0.91 -13.22
C GLN A 120 33.43 0.41 -13.65
N GLN A 121 32.31 0.83 -13.05
CA GLN A 121 31.65 2.08 -13.41
C GLN A 121 32.52 3.29 -13.07
N THR A 122 32.33 4.35 -13.84
CA THR A 122 33.03 5.61 -13.80
C THR A 122 32.03 6.76 -13.88
N SER A 123 32.47 7.99 -13.63
CA SER A 123 31.61 9.18 -13.71
C SER A 123 31.08 9.50 -15.11
N SER A 124 31.53 8.79 -16.16
CA SER A 124 31.05 8.95 -17.53
C SER A 124 30.01 7.91 -17.95
N ASP A 125 29.76 6.90 -17.12
CA ASP A 125 28.76 5.86 -17.37
C ASP A 125 27.36 6.32 -16.97
N ASP A 126 26.33 5.58 -17.37
CA ASP A 126 24.95 5.85 -16.97
C ASP A 126 24.78 5.73 -15.45
N PRO A 127 24.03 6.65 -14.80
CA PRO A 127 23.91 6.73 -13.34
C PRO A 127 23.34 5.45 -12.73
N THR A 128 23.77 5.14 -11.51
CA THR A 128 23.27 3.99 -10.75
C THR A 128 21.87 4.25 -10.23
N THR A 129 21.06 3.19 -10.15
CA THR A 129 19.77 3.25 -9.46
C THR A 129 20.06 3.26 -7.96
N ASP A 130 20.11 4.46 -7.39
CA ASP A 130 20.28 4.67 -5.96
C ASP A 130 18.93 4.97 -5.30
N GLU A 131 18.76 4.50 -4.07
CA GLU A 131 17.54 4.71 -3.29
C GLU A 131 17.89 5.51 -2.03
N ILE A 132 17.16 6.60 -1.80
CA ILE A 132 17.17 7.33 -0.52
C ILE A 132 15.75 7.34 0.02
N ASP A 133 15.51 6.50 1.02
CA ASP A 133 14.20 6.35 1.63
C ASP A 133 14.14 7.06 2.97
N LEU A 134 13.09 7.84 3.14
CA LEU A 134 12.59 8.28 4.43
C LEU A 134 11.50 7.31 4.88
N SER A 135 11.76 6.59 5.96
CA SER A 135 10.78 5.75 6.64
C SER A 135 10.22 6.47 7.86
N MET A 136 8.94 6.27 8.11
CA MET A 136 8.21 6.82 9.26
C MET A 136 7.30 5.74 9.82
N THR A 137 7.36 5.49 11.12
CA THR A 137 6.40 4.62 11.79
C THR A 137 5.35 5.47 12.46
N ILE A 138 4.09 5.28 12.10
CA ILE A 138 2.95 5.93 12.76
C ILE A 138 2.23 4.92 13.64
N ALA A 139 1.73 5.37 14.77
CA ALA A 139 0.74 4.65 15.55
C ALA A 139 -0.61 5.33 15.43
N LEU A 140 -1.60 4.54 15.10
CA LEU A 140 -3.01 4.92 15.08
C LEU A 140 -3.70 4.00 16.10
N GLY A 141 -4.52 4.53 16.99
CA GLY A 141 -5.14 3.74 18.07
C GLY A 141 -4.13 2.86 18.84
N SER A 142 -4.30 1.54 18.77
CA SER A 142 -3.42 0.53 19.42
C SER A 142 -2.37 -0.11 18.50
N GLY A 143 -2.36 0.22 17.20
CA GLY A 143 -1.47 -0.41 16.22
C GLY A 143 -0.44 0.55 15.66
N THR A 144 0.49 0.00 14.88
CA THR A 144 1.60 0.72 14.25
C THR A 144 1.72 0.32 12.79
N GLY A 145 1.99 1.28 11.90
CA GLY A 145 2.30 1.01 10.49
C GLY A 145 3.52 1.80 10.04
N THR A 146 4.21 1.26 9.02
CA THR A 146 5.40 1.89 8.44
C THR A 146 5.04 2.52 7.10
N LEU A 147 5.29 3.82 7.04
CA LEU A 147 5.19 4.69 5.89
C LEU A 147 6.59 4.82 5.27
N THR A 148 6.71 4.63 3.97
CA THR A 148 7.97 4.84 3.23
C THR A 148 7.76 5.84 2.10
N THR A 149 8.71 6.75 1.91
CA THR A 149 8.75 7.68 0.78
C THR A 149 10.19 7.89 0.34
N GLN A 150 10.42 8.08 -0.96
CA GLN A 150 11.70 8.59 -1.42
C GLN A 150 11.81 10.09 -1.10
N ILE A 151 12.99 10.54 -0.70
CA ILE A 151 13.23 11.96 -0.37
C ILE A 151 13.19 12.78 -1.66
N PRO A 152 12.32 13.81 -1.78
CA PRO A 152 12.32 14.66 -2.96
C PRO A 152 13.62 15.47 -3.03
N MET A 153 14.42 15.24 -4.07
CA MET A 153 15.69 15.94 -4.30
C MET A 153 15.52 17.38 -4.84
N SER A 154 14.27 17.83 -5.05
CA SER A 154 13.85 19.20 -5.42
C SER A 154 12.42 19.48 -4.94
N ASP A 155 12.00 20.76 -4.89
CA ASP A 155 10.59 21.15 -4.61
C ASP A 155 9.60 20.32 -5.47
N GLY A 156 8.47 19.89 -4.89
CA GLY A 156 7.53 19.01 -5.60
C GLY A 156 6.53 18.25 -4.72
N PHE A 157 5.90 17.24 -5.33
CA PHE A 157 5.02 16.27 -4.65
C PHE A 157 5.82 15.08 -4.15
N PHE A 158 5.47 14.58 -2.97
CA PHE A 158 5.94 13.29 -2.48
C PHE A 158 4.77 12.49 -1.90
N HIS A 159 4.82 11.18 -2.09
CA HIS A 159 3.78 10.26 -1.68
C HIS A 159 4.29 9.42 -0.52
N ILE A 160 3.58 9.51 0.59
CA ILE A 160 3.82 8.66 1.74
C ILE A 160 2.72 7.61 1.75
N SER A 161 3.08 6.32 1.67
CA SER A 161 2.10 5.23 1.75
C SER A 161 2.48 4.19 2.79
N ALA A 162 1.48 3.64 3.47
CA ALA A 162 1.60 2.51 4.38
C ALA A 162 0.50 1.49 4.07
N THR A 163 0.89 0.22 4.10
CA THR A 163 -0.02 -0.93 4.11
C THR A 163 -0.09 -1.50 5.51
N PHE A 164 -1.28 -1.86 5.94
CA PHE A 164 -1.55 -2.40 7.27
C PHE A 164 -2.17 -3.80 7.12
N THR A 165 -1.90 -4.67 8.09
CA THR A 165 -2.47 -6.03 8.11
C THR A 165 -3.16 -6.24 9.45
N ASN A 166 -4.45 -6.60 9.43
CA ASN A 166 -5.27 -6.88 10.62
C ASN A 166 -5.34 -5.73 11.64
N PHE A 167 -5.27 -4.49 11.18
CA PHE A 167 -5.18 -3.32 12.06
C PHE A 167 -6.58 -2.74 12.34
N GLY A 168 -7.19 -3.16 13.45
CA GLY A 168 -8.51 -2.69 13.87
C GLY A 168 -8.53 -1.21 14.24
N ILE A 169 -9.48 -0.45 13.69
CA ILE A 169 -9.62 0.99 13.90
C ILE A 169 -11.04 1.40 14.30
N GLY A 170 -11.19 2.51 15.02
CA GLY A 170 -12.41 3.32 15.02
C GLY A 170 -12.32 4.45 14.01
N LEU A 171 -13.45 4.91 13.45
CA LEU A 171 -13.44 6.08 12.54
C LEU A 171 -12.88 7.34 13.20
N SER A 172 -13.03 7.50 14.52
CA SER A 172 -12.44 8.60 15.27
C SER A 172 -10.90 8.57 15.29
N ASP A 173 -10.28 7.41 15.11
CA ASP A 173 -8.83 7.28 15.02
C ASP A 173 -8.28 7.95 13.75
N LEU A 174 -9.14 8.26 12.78
CA LEU A 174 -8.83 8.91 11.52
C LEU A 174 -9.13 10.42 11.52
N ASN A 175 -9.62 10.98 12.63
CA ASN A 175 -9.97 12.41 12.74
C ASN A 175 -8.80 13.36 12.42
N PHE A 176 -7.55 12.91 12.63
CA PHE A 176 -6.36 13.70 12.30
C PHE A 176 -6.22 14.00 10.79
N LEU A 177 -6.92 13.26 9.92
CA LEU A 177 -6.89 13.41 8.46
C LEU A 177 -7.71 14.60 7.97
N VAL A 178 -8.57 15.19 8.82
CA VAL A 178 -9.34 16.40 8.51
C VAL A 178 -8.93 17.53 9.45
N PRO A 179 -7.84 18.28 9.14
CA PRO A 179 -7.35 19.35 10.01
C PRO A 179 -8.46 20.36 10.36
N GLY A 180 -8.69 20.59 11.65
CA GLY A 180 -9.70 21.53 12.14
C GLY A 180 -11.12 20.96 12.28
N SER A 181 -11.34 19.69 11.95
CA SER A 181 -12.59 18.97 12.19
C SER A 181 -12.34 17.66 12.94
N ASN A 182 -13.11 17.39 14.00
CA ASN A 182 -13.03 16.14 14.76
C ASN A 182 -13.97 15.06 14.20
N ASP A 183 -14.31 15.11 12.92
CA ASP A 183 -15.38 14.29 12.36
C ASP A 183 -15.04 13.68 11.01
N PHE A 184 -14.04 12.79 10.99
CA PHE A 184 -13.79 11.91 9.85
C PHE A 184 -15.00 11.00 9.56
N SER A 185 -15.86 10.75 10.56
CA SER A 185 -17.04 9.89 10.36
C SER A 185 -18.01 10.44 9.31
N SER A 186 -18.04 11.77 9.12
CA SER A 186 -18.78 12.43 8.03
C SER A 186 -18.30 12.06 6.62
N CYS A 187 -17.03 11.66 6.49
CA CYS A 187 -16.43 11.24 5.22
C CYS A 187 -16.67 9.76 4.92
N PHE A 188 -17.02 8.96 5.94
CA PHE A 188 -17.33 7.55 5.77
C PHE A 188 -18.77 7.39 5.28
N PRO A 189 -19.03 6.60 4.21
CA PRO A 189 -20.36 6.47 3.60
C PRO A 189 -21.29 5.54 4.40
N ALA A 190 -21.39 5.75 5.72
CA ALA A 190 -22.15 4.89 6.64
C ALA A 190 -23.63 4.76 6.25
N THR A 191 -24.24 5.81 5.69
CA THR A 191 -25.65 5.80 5.29
C THR A 191 -25.87 5.02 4.00
N GLN A 192 -24.93 5.06 3.07
CA GLN A 192 -24.95 4.27 1.83
C GLN A 192 -24.61 2.80 2.10
N LEU A 193 -23.75 2.53 3.09
CA LEU A 193 -23.39 1.18 3.55
C LEU A 193 -24.37 0.62 4.61
N GLY A 194 -25.52 1.26 4.80
CA GLY A 194 -26.45 1.05 5.93
C GLY A 194 -26.65 -0.38 6.46
N PRO A 195 -26.88 -1.43 5.64
CA PRO A 195 -27.05 -2.80 6.15
C PRO A 195 -25.73 -3.46 6.62
N TYR A 196 -24.58 -3.00 6.14
CA TYR A 196 -23.26 -3.61 6.38
C TYR A 196 -22.45 -2.88 7.46
N TYR A 197 -22.72 -1.60 7.68
CA TYR A 197 -22.11 -0.80 8.73
C TYR A 197 -23.06 -0.65 9.92
N ASN A 198 -22.71 -1.24 11.07
CA ASN A 198 -23.42 -1.06 12.33
C ASN A 198 -22.44 -0.99 13.51
N ASN A 199 -22.95 -0.71 14.72
CA ASN A 199 -22.13 -0.52 15.92
C ASN A 199 -21.36 -1.76 16.40
N GLN A 200 -21.53 -2.92 15.75
CA GLN A 200 -20.82 -4.18 16.06
C GLN A 200 -19.79 -4.54 14.98
N THR A 201 -19.72 -3.77 13.90
CA THR A 201 -18.84 -3.99 12.77
C THR A 201 -17.37 -3.74 13.15
N LYS A 202 -16.47 -4.66 12.77
CA LYS A 202 -15.03 -4.47 12.92
C LYS A 202 -14.46 -3.80 11.66
N LEU A 203 -13.96 -2.58 11.83
CA LEU A 203 -13.21 -1.88 10.79
C LEU A 203 -11.73 -2.20 10.91
N GLU A 204 -11.07 -2.37 9.77
CA GLU A 204 -9.63 -2.54 9.67
C GLU A 204 -9.07 -1.49 8.71
N LEU A 205 -8.01 -0.80 9.09
CA LEU A 205 -7.26 0.03 8.15
C LEU A 205 -6.43 -0.91 7.28
N LEU A 206 -6.58 -0.82 5.96
CA LEU A 206 -5.84 -1.63 4.99
C LEU A 206 -4.67 -0.84 4.41
N SER A 207 -4.90 0.44 4.09
CA SER A 207 -3.85 1.33 3.60
C SER A 207 -4.12 2.79 3.96
N LEU A 208 -3.04 3.56 4.05
CA LEU A 208 -3.05 5.02 4.16
C LEU A 208 -1.99 5.58 3.22
N GLY A 209 -2.43 6.40 2.28
CA GLY A 209 -1.64 7.24 1.39
C GLY A 209 -1.83 8.71 1.72
N VAL A 210 -0.75 9.47 1.76
CA VAL A 210 -0.77 10.93 1.92
C VAL A 210 0.13 11.53 0.85
N THR A 211 -0.46 12.39 0.03
CA THR A 211 0.26 13.18 -0.97
C THR A 211 0.56 14.55 -0.39
N LEU A 212 1.84 14.87 -0.24
CA LEU A 212 2.31 16.13 0.31
C LEU A 212 3.02 16.96 -0.78
N TYR A 213 2.84 18.27 -0.74
CA TYR A 213 3.58 19.22 -1.56
C TYR A 213 4.51 20.06 -0.67
N VAL A 214 5.81 20.07 -0.97
CA VAL A 214 6.77 20.97 -0.32
C VAL A 214 7.16 22.08 -1.29
N SER A 215 6.95 23.33 -0.88
CA SER A 215 7.58 24.50 -1.50
C SER A 215 8.64 25.07 -0.57
N THR A 216 9.80 25.44 -1.10
CA THR A 216 10.81 26.17 -0.33
C THR A 216 10.86 27.66 -0.66
N SER A 217 10.00 28.15 -1.56
CA SER A 217 9.96 29.54 -2.03
C SER A 217 8.52 30.12 -2.01
N PRO A 218 8.32 31.39 -1.58
CA PRO A 218 9.28 32.31 -0.94
C PRO A 218 9.59 31.94 0.53
N SER A 219 8.90 30.95 1.08
CA SER A 219 9.08 30.39 2.42
C SER A 219 8.81 28.89 2.40
N LEU A 220 9.32 28.14 3.38
CA LEU A 220 8.98 26.72 3.51
C LEU A 220 7.47 26.57 3.77
N SER A 221 6.79 25.81 2.93
CA SER A 221 5.43 25.35 3.17
C SER A 221 5.32 23.87 2.86
N VAL A 222 4.64 23.14 3.75
CA VAL A 222 4.21 21.77 3.53
C VAL A 222 2.70 21.77 3.51
N VAL A 223 2.12 21.36 2.39
CA VAL A 223 0.67 21.28 2.23
C VAL A 223 0.31 19.86 1.90
N VAL A 224 -0.72 19.33 2.56
CA VAL A 224 -1.30 18.06 2.15
C VAL A 224 -2.18 18.32 0.94
N ASN A 225 -1.84 17.68 -0.17
CA ASN A 225 -2.57 17.83 -1.43
C ASN A 225 -3.67 16.78 -1.59
N GLY A 226 -3.49 15.59 -1.00
CA GLY A 226 -4.47 14.52 -1.03
C GLY A 226 -4.21 13.47 0.04
N VAL A 227 -5.28 12.77 0.41
CA VAL A 227 -5.26 11.63 1.32
C VAL A 227 -6.04 10.50 0.67
N ASP A 228 -5.45 9.31 0.65
CA ASP A 228 -6.04 8.07 0.15
C ASP A 228 -6.09 7.08 1.32
N ILE A 229 -7.27 6.58 1.67
CA ILE A 229 -7.42 5.65 2.79
C ILE A 229 -8.19 4.44 2.28
N SER A 230 -7.78 3.24 2.65
CA SER A 230 -8.59 2.04 2.46
C SER A 230 -8.96 1.45 3.82
N ILE A 231 -10.27 1.33 4.07
CA ILE A 231 -10.85 0.79 5.31
C ILE A 231 -11.63 -0.48 4.96
N GLY A 232 -11.15 -1.63 5.41
CA GLY A 232 -11.86 -2.90 5.31
C GLY A 232 -12.93 -3.02 6.37
N ILE A 233 -14.13 -3.44 5.98
CA ILE A 233 -15.10 -4.02 6.88
C ILE A 233 -14.96 -5.54 6.80
N THR A 234 -14.52 -6.18 7.89
CA THR A 234 -14.21 -7.62 7.88
C THR A 234 -15.34 -8.46 8.42
N ASN A 235 -15.36 -9.72 8.00
CA ASN A 235 -16.23 -10.78 8.54
C ASN A 235 -17.72 -10.41 8.55
N ILE A 236 -18.22 -9.72 7.53
CA ILE A 236 -19.65 -9.39 7.44
C ILE A 236 -20.41 -10.68 7.09
N PRO A 237 -21.25 -11.24 7.98
CA PRO A 237 -22.01 -12.43 7.64
C PRO A 237 -23.12 -12.07 6.63
N ILE A 238 -23.10 -12.73 5.47
CA ILE A 238 -24.13 -12.55 4.43
C ILE A 238 -25.21 -13.62 4.55
N TYR A 239 -24.81 -14.87 4.81
CA TYR A 239 -25.75 -15.98 4.89
C TYR A 239 -25.33 -17.02 5.94
N LYS A 240 -26.23 -17.27 6.90
CA LYS A 240 -26.16 -18.36 7.90
C LYS A 240 -24.77 -18.58 8.56
N GLN A 241 -23.92 -17.56 8.64
CA GLN A 241 -22.53 -17.67 9.14
C GLN A 241 -21.64 -18.64 8.33
N ALA A 242 -22.04 -18.96 7.10
CA ALA A 242 -21.24 -19.75 6.17
C ALA A 242 -20.65 -18.85 5.06
N LEU A 243 -21.44 -17.89 4.57
CA LEU A 243 -20.98 -16.92 3.58
C LEU A 243 -20.67 -15.58 4.24
N TYR A 244 -19.46 -15.08 4.03
CA TYR A 244 -18.97 -13.80 4.56
C TYR A 244 -18.50 -12.89 3.43
N LEU A 245 -18.58 -11.58 3.63
CA LEU A 245 -17.88 -10.57 2.82
C LEU A 245 -16.70 -10.07 3.65
N ASP A 246 -15.48 -10.23 3.12
CA ASP A 246 -14.26 -10.01 3.90
C ASP A 246 -13.02 -9.80 3.04
N PRO A 247 -12.29 -8.66 3.10
CA PRO A 247 -12.73 -7.37 3.64
C PRO A 247 -13.56 -6.62 2.60
N LEU A 248 -14.68 -6.02 3.00
CA LEU A 248 -15.28 -4.95 2.20
C LEU A 248 -14.43 -3.68 2.38
N ALA A 249 -13.40 -3.52 1.56
CA ALA A 249 -12.57 -2.34 1.46
C ALA A 249 -13.36 -1.16 0.89
N VAL A 250 -13.53 -0.15 1.72
CA VAL A 250 -14.00 1.18 1.36
C VAL A 250 -12.76 2.04 1.17
N TRP A 251 -12.45 2.40 -0.06
CA TRP A 251 -11.46 3.44 -0.32
C TRP A 251 -12.12 4.81 -0.14
N ILE A 252 -11.43 5.76 0.49
CA ILE A 252 -11.86 7.13 0.68
C ILE A 252 -10.72 8.01 0.19
N ASN A 253 -10.93 8.72 -0.90
CA ASN A 253 -10.01 9.77 -1.34
C ASN A 253 -10.55 11.13 -0.91
N VAL A 254 -9.70 11.89 -0.23
CA VAL A 254 -9.93 13.28 0.14
C VAL A 254 -8.97 14.16 -0.65
N ALA A 255 -9.50 14.80 -1.69
CA ALA A 255 -8.78 15.82 -2.45
C ALA A 255 -8.79 17.16 -1.69
N ASN A 256 -7.63 17.85 -1.67
CA ASN A 256 -7.48 19.20 -1.12
C ASN A 256 -8.02 19.38 0.32
N VAL A 257 -7.26 18.91 1.31
CA VAL A 257 -7.64 18.95 2.73
C VAL A 257 -7.81 20.35 3.32
N ASN A 258 -7.45 21.40 2.57
CA ASN A 258 -7.65 22.80 2.97
C ASN A 258 -9.04 23.34 2.60
N THR A 259 -9.81 22.59 1.81
CA THR A 259 -11.22 22.88 1.48
C THR A 259 -12.13 21.84 2.13
N THR A 260 -13.45 22.07 2.14
CA THR A 260 -14.40 21.05 2.62
C THR A 260 -14.14 19.74 1.87
N PRO A 261 -13.73 18.67 2.55
CA PRO A 261 -13.35 17.43 1.89
C PRO A 261 -14.55 16.84 1.14
N ALA A 262 -14.34 16.44 -0.11
CA ALA A 262 -15.34 15.73 -0.91
C ALA A 262 -14.88 14.27 -1.04
N PRO A 263 -15.37 13.35 -0.18
CA PRO A 263 -14.96 11.95 -0.23
C PRO A 263 -15.48 11.30 -1.51
N THR A 264 -14.60 10.59 -2.22
CA THR A 264 -15.00 9.58 -3.22
C THR A 264 -14.74 8.20 -2.63
N TRP A 265 -15.63 7.24 -2.90
CA TRP A 265 -15.52 5.89 -2.34
C TRP A 265 -16.03 4.81 -3.27
N GLY A 266 -15.56 3.59 -3.06
CA GLY A 266 -16.11 2.40 -3.69
C GLY A 266 -15.70 1.16 -2.91
N LEU A 267 -16.05 0.00 -3.44
CA LEU A 267 -16.04 -1.26 -2.71
C LEU A 267 -15.13 -2.26 -3.41
N GLU A 268 -14.18 -2.80 -2.68
CA GLU A 268 -13.41 -3.97 -3.09
C GLU A 268 -13.50 -5.01 -1.98
N GLY A 269 -13.58 -6.29 -2.30
CA GLY A 269 -13.60 -7.34 -1.30
C GLY A 269 -13.96 -8.68 -1.87
N ASN A 270 -13.92 -9.72 -1.05
CA ASN A 270 -14.22 -11.07 -1.49
C ASN A 270 -15.38 -11.66 -0.69
N PHE A 271 -16.27 -12.36 -1.40
CA PHE A 271 -17.20 -13.27 -0.78
C PHE A 271 -16.47 -14.56 -0.48
N VAL A 272 -16.41 -14.94 0.78
CA VAL A 272 -15.81 -16.20 1.20
C VAL A 272 -16.89 -17.12 1.74
N LEU A 273 -16.94 -18.34 1.23
CA LEU A 273 -17.79 -19.40 1.76
C LEU A 273 -16.92 -20.30 2.62
N CYS A 274 -17.14 -20.24 3.92
CA CYS A 274 -16.53 -21.14 4.88
C CYS A 274 -17.19 -22.52 4.82
N ASN A 275 -16.42 -23.54 5.18
CA ASN A 275 -16.97 -24.86 5.41
C ASN A 275 -18.11 -24.81 6.43
N TYR A 276 -19.20 -25.53 6.15
CA TYR A 276 -20.36 -25.54 7.04
C TYR A 276 -20.02 -25.98 8.47
N ASN A 277 -19.04 -26.88 8.65
CA ASN A 277 -18.60 -27.34 9.96
C ASN A 277 -17.62 -26.38 10.66
N ARG A 278 -17.09 -25.40 9.94
CA ARG A 278 -16.13 -24.40 10.44
C ARG A 278 -16.62 -22.99 10.09
N PRO A 279 -17.82 -22.58 10.56
CA PRO A 279 -18.34 -21.25 10.27
C PRO A 279 -17.38 -20.19 10.83
N GLY A 280 -17.04 -19.20 9.99
CA GLY A 280 -16.14 -18.10 10.34
C GLY A 280 -14.65 -18.35 10.14
N ASP A 281 -14.24 -19.50 9.58
CA ASP A 281 -12.86 -19.76 9.14
C ASP A 281 -12.58 -19.07 7.79
N THR A 282 -12.63 -17.73 7.76
CA THR A 282 -12.44 -16.93 6.53
C THR A 282 -11.01 -17.01 6.00
N ALA A 283 -10.06 -17.46 6.82
CA ALA A 283 -8.67 -17.70 6.44
C ALA A 283 -8.48 -18.99 5.62
N ASN A 284 -9.41 -19.94 5.69
CA ASN A 284 -9.38 -21.20 4.93
C ASN A 284 -10.75 -21.48 4.29
N PRO A 285 -11.20 -20.63 3.35
CA PRO A 285 -12.54 -20.76 2.78
C PRO A 285 -12.59 -21.92 1.79
N ASP A 286 -13.73 -22.59 1.69
CA ASP A 286 -13.97 -23.62 0.67
C ASP A 286 -14.15 -23.00 -0.72
N PHE A 287 -14.50 -21.72 -0.75
CA PHE A 287 -14.70 -20.92 -1.95
C PHE A 287 -14.41 -19.45 -1.65
N SER A 288 -13.78 -18.76 -2.60
CA SER A 288 -13.66 -17.30 -2.60
C SER A 288 -14.13 -16.73 -3.92
N PHE A 289 -14.75 -15.56 -3.85
CA PHE A 289 -15.17 -14.80 -5.01
C PHE A 289 -14.80 -13.35 -4.81
N ASP A 290 -13.75 -12.92 -5.49
CA ASP A 290 -13.29 -11.54 -5.48
C ASP A 290 -14.33 -10.68 -6.18
N LEU A 291 -14.65 -9.54 -5.59
CA LEU A 291 -15.60 -8.55 -6.06
C LEU A 291 -14.91 -7.19 -6.04
N GLN A 292 -14.86 -6.55 -7.20
CA GLN A 292 -14.45 -5.15 -7.32
C GLN A 292 -15.61 -4.34 -7.86
N MET A 293 -15.97 -3.28 -7.15
CA MET A 293 -17.06 -2.39 -7.50
C MET A 293 -16.64 -0.91 -7.33
N GLY A 294 -16.61 -0.15 -8.42
CA GLY A 294 -16.15 1.23 -8.44
C GLY A 294 -17.27 2.25 -8.59
N PHE A 295 -17.23 3.38 -7.84
CA PHE A 295 -18.27 4.41 -7.92
C PHE A 295 -17.82 5.83 -7.50
N PRO A 296 -17.41 6.74 -8.40
CA PRO A 296 -16.75 6.56 -9.69
C PRO A 296 -15.38 5.86 -9.57
N ASN A 297 -15.03 4.98 -10.52
CA ASN A 297 -13.68 4.38 -10.60
C ASN A 297 -13.15 4.39 -12.04
N PRO A 298 -12.02 5.09 -12.31
CA PRO A 298 -11.23 5.89 -11.38
C PRO A 298 -11.99 7.14 -10.87
N PRO A 299 -11.56 7.78 -9.76
CA PRO A 299 -12.28 8.90 -9.12
C PRO A 299 -12.65 10.09 -10.02
N ASN A 300 -12.06 10.16 -11.21
CA ASN A 300 -12.23 11.23 -12.19
C ASN A 300 -13.18 10.85 -13.36
N GLU A 301 -13.74 9.64 -13.38
CA GLU A 301 -14.62 9.16 -14.45
C GLU A 301 -16.00 8.79 -13.92
N PRO A 302 -17.12 9.19 -14.54
CA PRO A 302 -18.47 8.87 -14.07
C PRO A 302 -18.85 7.39 -14.29
N ASN A 303 -17.88 6.47 -14.29
CA ASN A 303 -18.09 5.08 -14.63
C ASN A 303 -18.25 4.24 -13.37
N PHE A 304 -19.32 3.44 -13.35
CA PHE A 304 -19.50 2.30 -12.49
C PHE A 304 -18.84 1.11 -13.16
N SER A 305 -17.97 0.41 -12.44
CA SER A 305 -17.45 -0.89 -12.86
C SER A 305 -17.75 -1.91 -11.78
N LEU A 306 -18.11 -3.12 -12.19
CA LEU A 306 -18.30 -4.26 -11.31
C LEU A 306 -17.65 -5.48 -11.97
N SER A 307 -16.67 -6.07 -11.32
CA SER A 307 -16.09 -7.34 -11.73
C SER A 307 -16.02 -8.31 -10.59
N GLY A 308 -15.95 -9.59 -10.91
CA GLY A 308 -15.54 -10.57 -9.94
C GLY A 308 -14.93 -11.81 -10.55
N ASN A 309 -14.10 -12.45 -9.75
CA ASN A 309 -13.34 -13.63 -10.12
C ASN A 309 -13.51 -14.69 -9.05
N PHE A 310 -13.77 -15.91 -9.51
CA PHE A 310 -13.91 -17.07 -8.67
C PHE A 310 -12.58 -17.77 -8.43
N ASP A 311 -12.35 -18.16 -7.17
CA ASP A 311 -11.28 -19.07 -6.78
C ASP A 311 -11.83 -20.24 -5.94
N ASN A 312 -11.30 -21.43 -6.20
CA ASN A 312 -11.61 -22.69 -5.52
C ASN A 312 -10.32 -23.30 -4.99
N PRO A 313 -9.76 -22.74 -3.90
CA PRO A 313 -8.41 -23.04 -3.44
C PRO A 313 -8.21 -24.51 -3.07
N TYR A 314 -9.28 -25.20 -2.69
CA TYR A 314 -9.26 -26.61 -2.29
C TYR A 314 -9.88 -27.56 -3.33
N ASN A 315 -10.21 -27.07 -4.53
CA ASN A 315 -10.86 -27.85 -5.59
C ASN A 315 -12.13 -28.59 -5.13
N GLN A 316 -12.92 -27.95 -4.26
CA GLN A 316 -14.16 -28.54 -3.76
C GLN A 316 -15.13 -28.77 -4.92
N PRO A 317 -15.84 -29.91 -4.96
CA PRO A 317 -16.86 -30.14 -5.98
C PRO A 317 -18.04 -29.18 -5.77
N VAL A 318 -18.76 -28.88 -6.86
CA VAL A 318 -19.93 -27.97 -6.83
C VAL A 318 -20.97 -28.43 -5.81
N SER A 319 -21.18 -29.74 -5.68
CA SER A 319 -22.07 -30.32 -4.67
C SER A 319 -21.68 -29.95 -3.23
N GLN A 320 -20.37 -29.91 -2.93
CA GLN A 320 -19.86 -29.52 -1.62
C GLN A 320 -20.02 -28.02 -1.39
N ILE A 321 -19.65 -27.17 -2.35
CA ILE A 321 -19.85 -25.70 -2.28
C ILE A 321 -21.32 -25.37 -2.00
N VAL A 322 -22.25 -25.97 -2.73
CA VAL A 322 -23.68 -25.70 -2.52
C VAL A 322 -24.19 -26.32 -1.22
N SER A 323 -23.66 -27.47 -0.79
CA SER A 323 -23.94 -28.03 0.54
C SER A 323 -23.43 -27.12 1.67
N ASP A 324 -22.26 -26.49 1.51
CA ASP A 324 -21.74 -25.55 2.50
C ASP A 324 -22.58 -24.27 2.57
N LEU A 325 -23.10 -23.82 1.43
CA LEU A 325 -24.01 -22.68 1.35
C LEU A 325 -25.40 -22.99 1.93
N LEU A 326 -26.01 -24.12 1.59
CA LEU A 326 -27.41 -24.43 1.92
C LEU A 326 -27.59 -25.29 3.18
N GLY A 327 -26.57 -26.06 3.54
CA GLY A 327 -26.48 -26.97 4.70
C GLY A 327 -26.22 -28.44 4.30
N GLN A 328 -25.55 -29.19 5.19
CA GLN A 328 -25.08 -30.58 5.01
C GLN A 328 -26.07 -31.64 4.52
N ALA A 329 -27.37 -31.36 4.55
CA ALA A 329 -28.43 -32.28 4.15
C ALA A 329 -29.13 -31.87 2.84
N THR A 330 -28.57 -30.89 2.12
CA THR A 330 -29.16 -30.43 0.86
C THR A 330 -28.75 -31.37 -0.27
N ASP A 331 -29.61 -32.34 -0.59
CA ASP A 331 -29.45 -33.14 -1.80
C ASP A 331 -29.83 -32.31 -3.03
N LEU A 332 -28.86 -32.12 -3.91
CA LEU A 332 -28.98 -31.27 -5.10
C LEU A 332 -29.13 -32.11 -6.38
N GLY A 333 -29.03 -33.43 -6.29
CA GLY A 333 -28.93 -34.30 -7.46
C GLY A 333 -27.66 -34.07 -8.30
N ILE A 334 -26.69 -33.30 -7.79
CA ILE A 334 -25.40 -33.03 -8.43
C ILE A 334 -24.35 -33.95 -7.77
N GLY A 335 -23.67 -34.79 -8.56
CA GLY A 335 -22.60 -35.65 -8.05
C GLY A 335 -21.30 -34.90 -7.74
N ASN A 336 -20.40 -35.52 -6.98
CA ASN A 336 -19.10 -34.94 -6.57
C ASN A 336 -18.04 -34.90 -7.69
N ASN A 337 -18.45 -35.04 -8.94
CA ASN A 337 -17.55 -35.20 -10.10
C ASN A 337 -17.42 -33.93 -10.92
N ILE A 338 -18.08 -32.83 -10.53
CA ILE A 338 -18.06 -31.55 -11.22
C ILE A 338 -17.39 -30.52 -10.32
N THR A 339 -16.36 -29.88 -10.84
CA THR A 339 -15.63 -28.80 -10.19
C THR A 339 -15.74 -27.55 -11.04
N LEU A 340 -16.07 -26.43 -10.38
CA LEU A 340 -16.01 -25.11 -11.00
C LEU A 340 -14.54 -24.68 -11.03
N GLN A 341 -14.01 -24.44 -12.24
CA GLN A 341 -12.61 -24.08 -12.48
C GLN A 341 -12.44 -22.57 -12.61
N LYS A 342 -13.45 -21.90 -13.16
CA LYS A 342 -13.45 -20.46 -13.39
C LYS A 342 -14.87 -19.92 -13.43
N PHE A 343 -15.08 -18.76 -12.84
CA PHE A 343 -16.29 -17.96 -13.02
C PHE A 343 -15.90 -16.48 -12.89
N ASP A 344 -15.76 -15.82 -14.03
CA ASP A 344 -15.42 -14.40 -14.14
C ASP A 344 -16.63 -13.65 -14.66
N PHE A 345 -16.85 -12.44 -14.16
CA PHE A 345 -17.74 -11.49 -14.81
C PHE A 345 -17.21 -10.08 -14.68
N TYR A 346 -17.62 -9.21 -15.60
CA TYR A 346 -17.42 -7.78 -15.51
C TYR A 346 -18.59 -7.02 -16.13
N SER A 347 -18.83 -5.80 -15.67
CA SER A 347 -19.83 -4.89 -16.22
C SER A 347 -19.41 -3.44 -15.96
N ASP A 348 -19.51 -2.61 -16.98
CA ASP A 348 -19.27 -1.17 -16.90
C ASP A 348 -20.55 -0.41 -17.25
N ALA A 349 -20.81 0.69 -16.55
CA ALA A 349 -21.96 1.56 -16.80
C ALA A 349 -21.61 3.04 -16.55
N ASP A 350 -22.21 3.93 -17.33
CA ASP A 350 -22.16 5.37 -17.10
C ASP A 350 -23.18 5.74 -16.01
N VAL A 351 -22.72 6.27 -14.88
CA VAL A 351 -23.58 6.61 -13.73
C VAL A 351 -24.48 7.80 -13.99
N THR A 352 -24.16 8.65 -14.97
CA THR A 352 -24.95 9.83 -15.32
C THR A 352 -26.11 9.50 -16.26
N THR A 353 -25.91 8.54 -17.16
CA THR A 353 -26.93 8.11 -18.13
C THR A 353 -27.65 6.83 -17.70
N GLY A 354 -27.04 6.04 -16.81
CA GLY A 354 -27.55 4.76 -16.34
C GLY A 354 -27.41 3.61 -17.36
N THR A 355 -26.65 3.81 -18.45
CA THR A 355 -26.49 2.81 -19.51
C THR A 355 -25.25 1.93 -19.29
N ILE A 356 -25.42 0.62 -19.45
CA ILE A 356 -24.33 -0.37 -19.47
C ILE A 356 -23.53 -0.19 -20.77
N SER A 357 -22.23 0.08 -20.65
CA SER A 357 -21.30 0.26 -21.77
C SER A 357 -20.60 -1.04 -22.15
N ASP A 358 -20.32 -1.91 -21.17
CA ASP A 358 -19.68 -3.21 -21.38
C ASP A 358 -20.21 -4.24 -20.38
N PHE A 359 -20.24 -5.50 -20.79
CA PHE A 359 -20.54 -6.65 -19.94
C PHE A 359 -19.89 -7.90 -20.50
N GLY A 360 -19.30 -8.72 -19.64
CA GLY A 360 -18.91 -10.06 -20.01
C GLY A 360 -18.96 -11.05 -18.86
N PHE A 361 -19.06 -12.33 -19.22
CA PHE A 361 -18.90 -13.43 -18.29
C PHE A 361 -18.11 -14.57 -18.92
N GLU A 362 -17.41 -15.33 -18.10
CA GLU A 362 -16.76 -16.59 -18.47
C GLU A 362 -16.99 -17.61 -17.36
N ILE A 363 -17.51 -18.77 -17.70
CA ILE A 363 -17.62 -19.92 -16.79
C ILE A 363 -16.85 -21.10 -17.38
N ALA A 364 -15.97 -21.71 -16.59
CA ALA A 364 -15.30 -22.95 -16.95
C ALA A 364 -15.51 -24.00 -15.86
N MET A 365 -15.90 -25.21 -16.27
CA MET A 365 -16.14 -26.35 -15.39
C MET A 365 -15.41 -27.58 -15.92
N SER A 366 -14.96 -28.44 -15.02
CA SER A 366 -14.39 -29.75 -15.34
C SER A 366 -15.21 -30.85 -14.67
N GLY A 367 -15.41 -31.97 -15.35
CA GLY A 367 -16.09 -33.11 -14.74
C GLY A 367 -16.84 -34.01 -15.71
N GLN A 368 -17.40 -35.10 -15.18
CA GLN A 368 -18.27 -35.98 -15.96
C GLN A 368 -19.70 -35.42 -15.98
N PHE A 369 -20.04 -34.71 -17.05
CA PHE A 369 -21.38 -34.16 -17.27
C PHE A 369 -22.31 -35.29 -17.75
N GLY A 370 -23.14 -35.82 -16.85
CA GLY A 370 -24.04 -36.96 -17.11
C GLY A 370 -25.09 -36.75 -18.21
N ILE A 371 -25.22 -35.56 -18.80
CA ILE A 371 -26.12 -35.28 -19.94
C ILE A 371 -25.50 -35.75 -21.26
N PHE A 372 -24.18 -36.03 -21.27
CA PHE A 372 -23.43 -36.50 -22.43
C PHE A 372 -22.92 -37.93 -22.18
N GLU A 373 -23.80 -38.88 -21.85
CA GLU A 373 -23.44 -40.26 -21.47
C GLU A 373 -22.58 -41.01 -22.51
N ASN A 374 -22.53 -40.54 -23.77
CA ASN A 374 -21.74 -41.13 -24.86
C ASN A 374 -20.49 -40.32 -25.25
N PHE A 375 -20.14 -39.26 -24.53
CA PHE A 375 -19.00 -38.40 -24.83
C PHE A 375 -18.27 -37.98 -23.56
N SER A 376 -16.96 -38.29 -23.46
CA SER A 376 -16.12 -37.83 -22.36
C SER A 376 -15.76 -36.36 -22.57
N LEU A 377 -16.60 -35.46 -22.04
CA LEU A 377 -16.28 -34.03 -21.99
C LEU A 377 -15.40 -33.76 -20.77
N GLU A 378 -14.11 -33.51 -20.98
CA GLU A 378 -13.17 -33.26 -19.88
C GLU A 378 -13.32 -31.84 -19.30
N SER A 379 -13.69 -30.86 -20.13
CA SER A 379 -13.94 -29.47 -19.73
C SER A 379 -15.03 -28.82 -20.59
N PHE A 380 -15.75 -27.88 -19.98
CA PHE A 380 -16.74 -27.03 -20.64
C PHE A 380 -16.45 -25.57 -20.28
N SER A 381 -16.40 -24.69 -21.29
CA SER A 381 -16.28 -23.25 -21.08
C SER A 381 -17.32 -22.49 -21.89
N LEU A 382 -17.97 -21.49 -21.29
CA LEU A 382 -18.87 -20.56 -21.96
C LEU A 382 -18.41 -19.14 -21.66
N SER A 383 -18.26 -18.32 -22.71
CA SER A 383 -17.93 -16.90 -22.58
C SER A 383 -18.91 -16.06 -23.41
N VAL A 384 -19.35 -14.93 -22.85
CA VAL A 384 -20.18 -13.93 -23.52
C VAL A 384 -19.57 -12.56 -23.24
N ALA A 385 -19.53 -11.70 -24.26
CA ALA A 385 -19.12 -10.31 -24.15
C ALA A 385 -20.10 -9.42 -24.95
N TYR A 386 -20.37 -8.24 -24.43
CA TYR A 386 -21.22 -7.21 -25.01
C TYR A 386 -20.53 -5.85 -24.86
N SER A 387 -20.42 -5.09 -25.95
CA SER A 387 -19.89 -3.72 -25.95
C SER A 387 -20.82 -2.84 -26.79
N ALA A 388 -21.19 -1.66 -26.27
CA ALA A 388 -22.21 -0.76 -26.83
C ALA A 388 -21.69 0.17 -27.94
#